data_AF-A0AAW0WSP2-F1
#
_entry.id   AF-A0AAW0WSP2-F1
#
_cell.length_a   1.000
_cell.length_b   1.000
_cell.length_c   1.000
_cell.angle_alpha   90.00
_cell.angle_beta   90.00
_cell.angle_gamma   90.00
#
_symmetry.space_group_name_H-M   'P 1'
#
loop_
_entity.id
_entity.type
_entity.pdbx_description
1 polymer ?
#
loop_
_entity_poly.entity_id
_entity_poly.type
_entity_poly.pdbx_seq_one_letter_code
_entity_poly.pdbx_strand_id
1 'polypeptide(L)'
;MDISFINSKHVYGIPEHADSFSLKETTSTEPYRLYNLDVFEYELDNPMALYGSVPVMISHTPHQSAAVFWHNAAETWVDIKKLPDSNVVSSITGFFSGGDSDPPQVSTHWFSESGIIDLFIMLGPRPMDVFRQYGALTGYNNLPPLFSLGYHQCRWNYNDEEDVHQVHENFDNHDLPMDVLWLDIEHTDGKRYVC
;
A
#
# COMPACT_ATOMS: atom_id res chain seq x y z
N MET A 1 11.65 -2.80 15.72
CA MET A 1 11.85 -1.40 16.15
C MET A 1 10.49 -0.76 16.29
N ASP A 2 10.23 -0.10 17.41
CA ASP A 2 8.96 0.57 17.67
C ASP A 2 8.97 2.01 17.15
N ILE A 3 7.94 2.39 16.42
CA ILE A 3 7.74 3.73 15.86
C ILE A 3 6.35 4.22 16.27
N SER A 4 6.30 5.40 16.87
CA SER A 4 5.07 5.97 17.42
C SER A 4 4.67 7.26 16.73
N PHE A 5 3.43 7.31 16.24
CA PHE A 5 2.81 8.50 15.69
C PHE A 5 1.93 9.16 16.75
N ILE A 6 2.46 10.20 17.37
CA ILE A 6 1.78 10.96 18.44
C ILE A 6 0.66 11.83 17.85
N ASN A 7 -0.42 12.01 18.59
CA ASN A 7 -1.64 12.71 18.19
C ASN A 7 -2.35 12.11 16.97
N SER A 8 -2.04 10.85 16.64
CA SER A 8 -2.57 10.15 15.47
C SER A 8 -3.58 9.08 15.86
N LYS A 9 -4.62 8.93 15.05
CA LYS A 9 -5.59 7.83 15.11
C LYS A 9 -5.51 6.91 13.89
N HIS A 10 -4.86 7.38 12.83
CA HIS A 10 -4.84 6.73 11.52
C HIS A 10 -3.42 6.68 10.97
N VAL A 11 -3.10 5.55 10.36
CA VAL A 11 -1.90 5.33 9.57
C VAL A 11 -2.31 4.64 8.28
N TYR A 12 -1.55 4.89 7.22
CA TYR A 12 -1.82 4.50 5.84
C TYR A 12 -0.52 4.02 5.19
N GLY A 13 -0.62 3.32 4.07
CA GLY A 13 0.54 2.88 3.29
C GLY A 13 0.81 1.39 3.47
N ILE A 14 2.09 1.02 3.47
CA ILE A 14 2.59 -0.36 3.44
C ILE A 14 1.84 -1.27 2.46
N PRO A 15 1.56 -0.86 1.22
CA PRO A 15 0.93 -1.77 0.25
C PRO A 15 1.87 -2.95 -0.07
N GLU A 16 1.38 -4.07 -0.59
CA GLU A 16 0.04 -4.32 -1.13
C GLU A 16 -0.79 -5.29 -0.28
N HIS A 17 -1.98 -4.85 0.12
CA HIS A 17 -2.95 -5.65 0.89
C HIS A 17 -4.37 -5.41 0.37
N ALA A 18 -5.18 -6.46 0.35
CA ALA A 18 -6.61 -6.37 0.05
C ALA A 18 -7.39 -5.93 1.30
N ASP A 19 -7.05 -4.76 1.82
CA ASP A 19 -7.57 -4.25 3.10
C ASP A 19 -7.97 -2.77 3.01
N SER A 20 -8.55 -2.25 4.09
CA SER A 20 -8.98 -0.86 4.19
C SER A 20 -7.82 0.13 4.08
N PHE A 21 -8.08 1.28 3.46
CA PHE A 21 -7.06 2.34 3.27
C PHE A 21 -6.40 2.80 4.57
N SER A 22 -7.20 3.03 5.63
CA SER A 22 -6.68 3.27 6.98
C SER A 22 -6.38 1.92 7.63
N LEU A 23 -5.11 1.62 7.83
CA LEU A 23 -4.66 0.33 8.36
C LEU A 23 -5.31 0.00 9.72
N LYS A 24 -5.63 -1.27 9.92
CA LYS A 24 -6.28 -1.80 11.12
C LYS A 24 -5.27 -2.04 12.24
N GLU A 25 -5.78 -2.24 13.44
CA GLU A 25 -4.96 -2.70 14.57
C GLU A 25 -4.72 -4.21 14.43
N THR A 26 -3.50 -4.66 14.76
CA THR A 26 -3.08 -6.06 14.63
C THR A 26 -2.88 -6.74 15.99
N THR A 27 -3.25 -6.10 17.11
CA THR A 27 -3.00 -6.67 18.45
C THR A 27 -3.74 -8.00 18.71
N SER A 28 -4.83 -8.26 18.01
CA SER A 28 -5.61 -9.49 18.09
C SER A 28 -5.58 -10.32 16.80
N THR A 29 -4.78 -9.93 15.81
CA THR A 29 -4.69 -10.58 14.49
C THR A 29 -3.22 -10.77 14.11
N GLU A 30 -2.97 -11.29 12.91
CA GLU A 30 -1.62 -11.29 12.36
C GLU A 30 -1.16 -9.86 11.98
N PRO A 31 0.15 -9.58 12.04
CA PRO A 31 0.72 -8.33 11.55
C PRO A 31 0.55 -8.19 10.03
N TYR A 32 0.61 -6.95 9.53
CA TYR A 32 0.76 -6.73 8.09
C TYR A 32 2.08 -7.31 7.62
N ARG A 33 2.04 -8.14 6.58
CA ARG A 33 3.21 -8.78 6.00
C ARG A 33 3.58 -8.12 4.68
N LEU A 34 4.87 -7.85 4.49
CA LEU A 34 5.47 -7.31 3.27
C LEU A 34 6.44 -8.35 2.73
N TYR A 35 5.94 -9.16 1.79
CA TYR A 35 6.69 -10.18 1.08
C TYR A 35 5.98 -10.48 -0.24
N ASN A 36 6.66 -10.25 -1.36
CA ASN A 36 6.05 -10.38 -2.68
C ASN A 36 5.69 -11.84 -2.97
N LEU A 37 4.40 -12.15 -3.04
CA LEU A 37 3.83 -13.48 -3.21
C LEU A 37 2.85 -13.50 -4.37
N ASP A 38 2.83 -14.61 -5.10
CA ASP A 38 1.74 -14.95 -6.00
C ASP A 38 0.64 -15.67 -5.22
N VAL A 39 -0.39 -14.92 -4.81
CA VAL A 39 -1.50 -15.43 -3.99
C VAL A 39 -2.69 -15.73 -4.89
N PHE A 40 -2.95 -17.01 -5.14
CA PHE A 40 -4.14 -17.45 -5.85
C PHE A 40 -5.41 -17.18 -5.03
N GLU A 41 -6.43 -16.58 -5.66
CA GLU A 41 -7.73 -16.27 -5.03
C GLU A 41 -7.59 -15.58 -3.67
N TYR A 42 -6.86 -14.45 -3.62
CA TYR A 42 -6.66 -13.70 -2.38
C TYR A 42 -8.00 -13.31 -1.71
N GLU A 43 -8.02 -13.33 -0.39
CA GLU A 43 -9.18 -12.91 0.41
C GLU A 43 -9.15 -11.41 0.71
N LEU A 44 -10.32 -10.83 0.98
CA LEU A 44 -10.47 -9.42 1.38
C LEU A 44 -10.37 -9.25 2.89
N ASP A 45 -10.08 -8.03 3.32
CA ASP A 45 -9.97 -7.61 4.72
C ASP A 45 -8.91 -8.38 5.52
N ASN A 46 -7.81 -8.73 4.86
CA ASN A 46 -6.76 -9.62 5.39
C ASN A 46 -5.36 -8.95 5.32
N PRO A 47 -4.52 -9.02 6.38
CA PRO A 47 -3.17 -8.44 6.40
C PRO A 47 -2.09 -9.27 5.65
N MET A 48 -2.49 -10.35 4.96
CA MET A 48 -1.61 -11.20 4.17
C MET A 48 -0.96 -10.44 3.01
N ALA A 49 0.34 -10.64 2.82
CA ALA A 49 1.10 -10.03 1.74
C ALA A 49 0.61 -10.46 0.34
N LEU A 50 0.66 -9.53 -0.62
CA LEU A 50 0.31 -9.76 -2.03
C LEU A 50 1.55 -9.59 -2.94
N TYR A 51 1.37 -9.06 -4.16
CA TYR A 51 2.37 -9.10 -5.22
C TYR A 51 3.49 -8.07 -5.07
N GLY A 52 3.18 -6.91 -4.48
CA GLY A 52 4.13 -5.82 -4.26
C GLY A 52 4.30 -5.45 -2.78
N SER A 53 5.44 -4.83 -2.47
CA SER A 53 5.77 -4.31 -1.14
C SER A 53 6.39 -2.93 -1.24
N VAL A 54 5.81 -1.93 -0.57
CA VAL A 54 6.41 -0.60 -0.41
C VAL A 54 6.40 -0.24 1.09
N PRO A 55 7.54 -0.36 1.80
CA PRO A 55 7.60 -0.23 3.26
C PRO A 55 7.61 1.24 3.73
N VAL A 56 6.60 2.01 3.30
CA VAL A 56 6.35 3.40 3.68
C VAL A 56 5.03 3.51 4.41
N MET A 57 5.02 4.12 5.59
CA MET A 57 3.82 4.37 6.37
C MET A 57 3.65 5.85 6.65
N ILE A 58 2.44 6.35 6.44
CA ILE A 58 2.07 7.76 6.59
C ILE A 58 1.05 7.88 7.71
N SER A 59 1.26 8.81 8.63
CA SER A 59 0.27 9.32 9.57
C SER A 59 -0.26 10.67 9.07
N HIS A 60 -1.55 10.89 9.21
CA HIS A 60 -2.18 12.17 8.90
C HIS A 60 -3.17 12.58 9.98
N THR A 61 -3.07 13.84 10.37
CA THR A 61 -3.98 14.55 11.27
C THR A 61 -4.35 15.90 10.62
N PRO A 62 -5.41 16.58 11.09
CA PRO A 62 -5.77 17.91 10.60
C PRO A 62 -4.64 18.97 10.72
N HIS A 63 -3.65 18.73 11.59
CA HIS A 63 -2.58 19.68 11.86
C HIS A 63 -1.21 19.25 11.33
N GLN A 64 -1.00 17.96 11.10
CA GLN A 64 0.29 17.41 10.74
C GLN A 64 0.18 16.09 9.97
N SER A 65 1.02 15.94 8.96
CA SER A 65 1.39 14.67 8.35
C SER A 65 2.84 14.36 8.62
N ALA A 66 3.11 13.09 8.91
CA ALA A 66 4.45 12.55 8.99
C ALA A 66 4.47 11.15 8.37
N ALA A 67 5.64 10.68 7.95
CA ALA A 67 5.81 9.35 7.44
C ALA A 67 7.14 8.74 7.84
N VAL A 68 7.17 7.42 7.83
CA VAL A 68 8.39 6.64 7.99
C VAL A 68 8.56 5.77 6.75
N PHE A 69 9.78 5.72 6.23
CA PHE A 69 10.18 4.79 5.20
C PHE A 69 11.22 3.84 5.79
N TRP A 70 10.82 2.59 5.95
CA TRP A 70 11.64 1.49 6.44
C TRP A 70 12.38 0.88 5.24
N HIS A 71 13.60 1.30 5.00
CA HIS A 71 14.35 0.95 3.80
C HIS A 71 15.01 -0.43 3.95
N ASN A 72 14.19 -1.47 3.83
CA ASN A 72 14.62 -2.86 3.90
C ASN A 72 13.89 -3.70 2.84
N ALA A 73 14.62 -4.59 2.17
CA ALA A 73 14.10 -5.43 1.09
C ALA A 73 13.82 -6.88 1.51
N ALA A 74 14.19 -7.26 2.73
CA ALA A 74 13.87 -8.58 3.27
C ALA A 74 12.38 -8.65 3.64
N GLU A 75 11.91 -9.88 3.87
CA GLU A 75 10.59 -10.11 4.45
C GLU A 75 10.41 -9.25 5.71
N THR A 76 9.33 -8.48 5.74
CA THR A 76 9.06 -7.49 6.79
C THR A 76 7.65 -7.63 7.32
N TRP A 77 7.49 -7.46 8.63
CA TRP A 77 6.20 -7.44 9.30
C TRP A 77 6.01 -6.14 10.07
N VAL A 78 4.76 -5.70 10.14
CA VAL A 78 4.38 -4.46 10.80
C VAL A 78 3.17 -4.71 11.68
N ASP A 79 3.41 -4.71 12.99
CA ASP A 79 2.34 -4.66 13.98
C ASP A 79 1.87 -3.22 14.18
N ILE A 80 0.56 -3.04 14.39
CA ILE A 80 -0.07 -1.75 14.60
C ILE A 80 -0.95 -1.84 15.85
N LYS A 81 -0.70 -0.96 16.82
CA LYS A 81 -1.50 -0.78 18.02
C LYS A 81 -2.05 0.64 18.07
N LYS A 82 -3.36 0.78 18.21
CA LYS A 82 -4.02 2.09 18.30
C LYS A 82 -4.41 2.35 19.74
N LEU A 83 -3.72 3.28 20.38
CA LEU A 83 -4.06 3.70 21.73
C LEU A 83 -5.28 4.65 21.64
N PRO A 84 -6.42 4.30 22.27
CA PRO A 84 -7.64 5.09 22.16
C PRO A 84 -7.47 6.46 22.81
N ASP A 85 -8.26 7.42 22.33
CA ASP A 85 -8.58 8.62 23.13
C ASP A 85 -9.10 8.14 24.47
N SER A 86 -8.42 8.50 25.54
CA SER A 86 -8.75 8.12 26.90
C SER A 86 -10.22 8.44 27.22
N ASN A 87 -11.13 7.47 27.17
CA ASN A 87 -12.51 7.67 27.56
C ASN A 87 -13.07 6.50 28.38
N VAL A 88 -13.59 6.89 29.55
CA VAL A 88 -14.31 6.16 30.61
C VAL A 88 -13.48 5.45 31.70
N VAL A 89 -12.43 4.69 31.39
CA VAL A 89 -11.63 4.04 32.45
C VAL A 89 -10.56 5.00 33.02
N SER A 90 -10.04 5.89 32.17
CA SER A 90 -9.09 6.94 32.54
C SER A 90 -9.71 8.06 33.39
N SER A 91 -11.02 8.29 33.30
CA SER A 91 -11.69 9.29 34.14
C SER A 91 -11.80 8.83 35.59
N ILE A 92 -11.77 7.51 35.85
CA ILE A 92 -11.74 6.97 37.21
C ILE A 92 -10.28 6.90 37.70
N THR A 93 -9.33 6.42 36.89
CA THR A 93 -7.92 6.37 37.31
C THR A 93 -7.28 7.76 37.39
N GLY A 94 -7.59 8.68 36.47
CA GLY A 94 -7.16 10.08 36.49
C GLY A 94 -7.69 10.86 37.69
N PHE A 95 -8.88 10.50 38.21
CA PHE A 95 -9.43 11.07 39.44
C PHE A 95 -8.61 10.73 40.69
N PHE A 96 -7.94 9.56 40.70
CA PHE A 96 -7.10 9.12 41.82
C PHE A 96 -5.59 9.35 41.58
N SER A 97 -5.17 9.57 40.33
CA SER A 97 -3.74 9.60 39.95
C SER A 97 -3.21 10.96 39.53
N GLY A 98 -4.05 11.99 39.35
CA GLY A 98 -3.60 13.34 38.99
C GLY A 98 -2.83 13.44 37.66
N GLY A 99 -3.04 12.49 36.73
CA GLY A 99 -2.30 12.41 35.47
C GLY A 99 -3.08 12.96 34.28
N ASP A 100 -2.41 13.75 33.44
CA ASP A 100 -2.88 14.15 32.11
C ASP A 100 -3.28 12.92 31.29
N SER A 101 -4.38 13.04 30.53
CA SER A 101 -4.77 12.02 29.54
C SER A 101 -3.71 11.91 28.45
N ASP A 102 -3.18 10.71 28.23
CA ASP A 102 -2.26 10.45 27.12
C ASP A 102 -2.94 10.81 25.78
N PRO A 103 -2.24 11.53 24.86
CA PRO A 103 -2.79 11.86 23.56
C PRO A 103 -3.04 10.60 22.72
N PRO A 104 -3.99 10.64 21.75
CA PRO A 104 -4.18 9.53 20.83
C PRO A 104 -2.87 9.22 20.11
N GLN A 105 -2.55 7.93 19.99
CA GLN A 105 -1.28 7.51 19.43
C GLN A 105 -1.46 6.20 18.67
N VAL A 106 -0.77 6.10 17.53
CA VAL A 106 -0.59 4.83 16.83
C VAL A 106 0.86 4.38 17.01
N SER A 107 1.05 3.26 17.69
CA SER A 107 2.35 2.62 17.86
C SER A 107 2.49 1.48 16.88
N THR A 108 3.63 1.39 16.21
CA THR A 108 3.91 0.35 15.21
C THR A 108 5.21 -0.35 15.53
N HIS A 109 5.26 -1.66 15.30
CA HIS A 109 6.45 -2.48 15.55
C HIS A 109 6.91 -3.11 14.23
N TRP A 110 8.10 -2.71 13.78
CA TRP A 110 8.67 -3.12 12.50
C TRP A 110 9.79 -4.11 12.71
N PHE A 111 9.76 -5.24 12.00
CA PHE A 111 10.85 -6.20 12.02
C PHE A 111 11.00 -6.83 10.65
N SER A 112 12.27 -7.02 10.25
CA SER A 112 12.64 -7.66 9.00
C SER A 112 13.54 -8.85 9.27
N GLU A 113 13.47 -9.86 8.42
CA GLU A 113 14.24 -11.11 8.57
C GLU A 113 15.76 -10.85 8.57
N SER A 114 16.22 -9.93 7.72
CA SER A 114 17.66 -9.64 7.55
C SER A 114 17.90 -8.19 7.12
N GLY A 115 19.16 -7.86 6.84
CA GLY A 115 19.59 -6.50 6.48
C GLY A 115 19.88 -5.62 7.69
N ILE A 116 19.96 -4.31 7.45
CA ILE A 116 20.20 -3.31 8.49
C ILE A 116 18.88 -2.60 8.87
N ILE A 117 18.90 -1.91 10.00
CA ILE A 117 17.88 -0.91 10.31
C ILE A 117 18.27 0.38 9.58
N ASP A 118 17.57 0.67 8.50
CA ASP A 118 17.69 1.92 7.73
C ASP A 118 16.31 2.59 7.68
N LEU A 119 16.21 3.77 8.30
CA LEU A 119 14.94 4.43 8.60
C LEU A 119 15.00 5.91 8.22
N PHE A 120 14.09 6.32 7.35
CA PHE A 120 13.89 7.72 6.99
C PHE A 120 12.61 8.25 7.63
N ILE A 121 12.71 9.40 8.29
CA ILE A 121 11.58 10.09 8.91
C ILE A 121 11.27 11.35 8.13
N MET A 122 10.03 11.46 7.65
CA MET A 122 9.51 12.57 6.85
C MET A 122 8.50 13.34 7.69
N LEU A 123 8.81 14.60 8.04
CA LEU A 123 8.06 15.35 9.05
C LEU A 123 6.95 16.26 8.49
N GLY A 124 6.74 16.26 7.17
CA GLY A 124 5.72 17.09 6.53
C GLY A 124 6.02 18.59 6.63
N PRO A 125 5.07 19.47 7.04
CA PRO A 125 3.88 19.16 7.86
C PRO A 125 2.60 18.85 7.07
N ARG A 126 2.53 19.18 5.78
CA ARG A 126 1.36 18.84 4.93
C ARG A 126 1.58 17.50 4.24
N PRO A 127 0.52 16.77 3.85
CA PRO A 127 0.66 15.54 3.06
C PRO A 127 1.54 15.71 1.81
N MET A 128 1.38 16.83 1.10
CA MET A 128 2.18 17.14 -0.09
C MET A 128 3.67 17.29 0.21
N ASP A 129 4.04 17.78 1.40
CA ASP A 129 5.44 17.95 1.78
C ASP A 129 6.06 16.58 2.09
N VAL A 130 5.30 15.66 2.71
CA VAL A 130 5.70 14.25 2.88
C VAL A 130 5.94 13.59 1.52
N PHE A 131 5.02 13.75 0.55
CA PHE A 131 5.19 13.17 -0.78
C PHE A 131 6.41 13.74 -1.53
N ARG A 132 6.72 15.04 -1.37
CA ARG A 132 7.94 15.63 -1.95
C ARG A 132 9.20 15.05 -1.31
N GLN A 133 9.21 14.90 0.01
CA GLN A 133 10.33 14.30 0.75
C GLN A 133 10.56 12.84 0.31
N TYR A 134 9.49 12.05 0.21
CA TYR A 134 9.57 10.67 -0.26
C TYR A 134 10.08 10.58 -1.70
N GLY A 135 9.49 11.35 -2.62
CA GLY A 135 9.91 11.35 -4.03
C GLY A 135 11.34 11.86 -4.24
N ALA A 136 11.87 12.72 -3.37
CA ALA A 136 13.28 13.12 -3.41
C ALA A 136 14.23 11.97 -3.02
N LEU A 137 13.77 10.99 -2.24
CA LEU A 137 14.53 9.81 -1.84
C LEU A 137 14.43 8.68 -2.87
N THR A 138 13.22 8.41 -3.37
CA THR A 138 12.92 7.21 -4.18
C THR A 138 12.68 7.49 -5.66
N GLY A 139 12.64 8.76 -6.06
CA GLY A 139 12.24 9.18 -7.40
C GLY A 139 10.75 9.50 -7.51
N TYR A 140 10.40 10.15 -8.62
CA TYR A 140 9.02 10.48 -8.99
C TYR A 140 8.52 9.54 -10.08
N ASN A 141 7.20 9.47 -10.23
CA ASN A 141 6.59 8.74 -11.34
C ASN A 141 7.09 9.29 -12.68
N ASN A 142 7.48 8.37 -13.57
CA ASN A 142 7.81 8.72 -14.95
C ASN A 142 6.57 9.30 -15.64
N LEU A 143 6.77 10.21 -16.60
CA LEU A 143 5.68 10.70 -17.44
C LEU A 143 5.16 9.55 -18.32
N PRO A 144 3.92 9.06 -18.11
CA PRO A 144 3.40 7.94 -18.88
C PRO A 144 3.15 8.37 -20.34
N PRO A 145 3.34 7.47 -21.33
CA PRO A 145 2.92 7.74 -22.70
C PRO A 145 1.39 7.89 -22.76
N LEU A 146 0.89 8.80 -23.60
CA LEU A 146 -0.53 9.19 -23.59
C LEU A 146 -1.49 8.00 -23.72
N PHE A 147 -1.20 7.04 -24.61
CA PHE A 147 -2.03 5.87 -24.84
C PHE A 147 -2.21 4.99 -23.58
N SER A 148 -1.25 5.03 -22.65
CA SER A 148 -1.30 4.21 -21.42
C SER A 148 -2.28 4.74 -20.35
N LEU A 149 -2.84 5.93 -20.59
CA LEU A 149 -3.89 6.52 -19.75
C LEU A 149 -5.29 6.24 -20.32
N GLY A 150 -5.37 5.66 -21.53
CA GLY A 150 -6.61 5.29 -22.19
C GLY A 150 -7.20 3.97 -21.68
N TYR A 151 -8.17 3.44 -22.41
CA TYR A 151 -8.77 2.14 -22.07
C TYR A 151 -7.91 0.99 -22.60
N HIS A 152 -7.58 0.05 -21.71
CA HIS A 152 -6.82 -1.16 -22.02
C HIS A 152 -7.75 -2.38 -21.98
N GLN A 153 -7.90 -3.05 -23.12
CA GLN A 153 -8.67 -4.27 -23.25
C GLN A 153 -7.74 -5.49 -23.11
N CYS A 154 -8.03 -6.38 -22.15
CA CYS A 154 -7.23 -7.57 -21.88
C CYS A 154 -8.12 -8.74 -21.45
N ARG A 155 -7.68 -9.96 -21.74
CA ARG A 155 -8.13 -11.21 -21.10
C ARG A 155 -7.07 -12.29 -21.28
N TRP A 156 -7.14 -13.33 -20.46
CA TRP A 156 -6.43 -14.58 -20.69
C TRP A 156 -7.32 -15.58 -21.45
N ASN A 157 -7.11 -15.90 -22.73
CA ASN A 157 -6.31 -15.24 -23.77
C ASN A 157 -7.22 -14.85 -24.95
N TYR A 158 -6.76 -13.97 -25.85
CA TYR A 158 -7.25 -13.94 -27.23
C TYR A 158 -6.67 -15.13 -28.00
N ASN A 159 -7.47 -15.78 -28.83
CA ASN A 159 -7.10 -17.08 -29.41
C ASN A 159 -6.02 -16.96 -30.48
N ASP A 160 -6.14 -15.97 -31.36
CA ASP A 160 -5.26 -15.74 -32.51
C ASP A 160 -5.38 -14.29 -33.02
N GLU A 161 -4.73 -14.01 -34.15
CA GLU A 161 -4.77 -12.69 -34.80
C GLU A 161 -6.18 -12.29 -35.24
N GLU A 162 -7.00 -13.25 -35.69
CA GLU A 162 -8.38 -12.98 -36.15
C GLU A 162 -9.28 -12.57 -34.98
N ASP A 163 -9.16 -13.25 -33.83
CA ASP A 163 -9.87 -12.87 -32.60
C ASP A 163 -9.51 -11.43 -32.17
N VAL A 164 -8.22 -11.08 -32.23
CA VAL A 164 -7.74 -9.72 -31.94
C VAL A 164 -8.35 -8.69 -32.91
N HIS A 165 -8.36 -8.98 -34.22
CA HIS A 165 -8.96 -8.11 -35.23
C HIS A 165 -10.46 -7.94 -35.03
N GLN A 166 -11.18 -9.02 -34.76
CA GLN A 166 -12.61 -9.00 -34.50
C GLN A 166 -12.95 -8.16 -33.26
N VAL A 167 -12.18 -8.29 -32.17
CA VAL A 167 -12.38 -7.46 -30.97
C VAL A 167 -12.16 -5.99 -31.31
N HIS A 168 -11.07 -5.65 -32.00
CA HIS A 168 -10.79 -4.28 -32.43
C HIS A 168 -11.93 -3.68 -33.27
N GLU A 169 -12.37 -4.39 -34.32
CA GLU A 169 -13.47 -3.92 -35.18
C GLU A 169 -14.78 -3.75 -34.39
N ASN A 170 -15.03 -4.60 -33.39
CA ASN A 170 -16.22 -4.48 -32.57
C ASN A 170 -16.21 -3.22 -31.68
N PHE A 171 -15.05 -2.75 -31.19
CA PHE A 171 -14.97 -1.47 -30.49
C PHE A 171 -15.40 -0.31 -31.41
N ASP A 172 -14.89 -0.30 -32.65
CA ASP A 172 -15.24 0.72 -33.64
C ASP A 172 -16.73 0.64 -34.04
N ASN A 173 -17.25 -0.57 -34.30
CA ASN A 173 -18.65 -0.79 -34.67
C ASN A 173 -19.65 -0.36 -33.57
N HIS A 174 -19.23 -0.41 -32.30
CA HIS A 174 -20.06 -0.02 -31.15
C HIS A 174 -19.72 1.38 -30.61
N ASP A 175 -18.86 2.14 -31.27
CA ASP A 175 -18.45 3.49 -30.85
C ASP A 175 -17.89 3.52 -29.40
N LEU A 176 -17.08 2.50 -29.07
CA LEU A 176 -16.40 2.38 -27.78
C LEU A 176 -14.91 2.70 -27.96
N PRO A 177 -14.34 3.68 -27.23
CA PRO A 177 -12.92 4.01 -27.36
C PRO A 177 -12.03 2.96 -26.68
N MET A 178 -10.94 2.58 -27.36
CA MET A 178 -9.88 1.69 -26.85
C MET A 178 -8.52 2.17 -27.36
N ASP A 179 -7.52 2.20 -26.49
CA ASP A 179 -6.16 2.61 -26.85
C ASP A 179 -5.21 1.41 -27.02
N VAL A 180 -5.41 0.33 -26.25
CA VAL A 180 -4.50 -0.82 -26.23
C VAL A 180 -5.27 -2.13 -26.08
N LEU A 181 -4.86 -3.13 -26.87
CA LEU A 181 -5.25 -4.53 -26.72
C LEU A 181 -4.04 -5.36 -26.25
N TRP A 182 -4.22 -6.17 -25.20
CA TRP A 182 -3.16 -6.96 -24.58
C TRP A 182 -3.20 -8.43 -25.00
N LEU A 183 -2.02 -9.02 -25.20
CA LEU A 183 -1.83 -10.44 -25.43
C LEU A 183 -1.24 -11.11 -24.19
N ASP A 184 -2.00 -11.98 -23.54
CA ASP A 184 -1.54 -12.76 -22.37
C ASP A 184 -0.70 -13.97 -22.84
N ILE A 185 -0.24 -14.84 -21.92
CA ILE A 185 0.83 -15.81 -22.12
C ILE A 185 0.67 -16.78 -23.30
N GLU A 186 -0.55 -17.02 -23.81
CA GLU A 186 -0.79 -17.99 -24.89
C GLU A 186 -0.41 -17.47 -26.29
N HIS A 187 -0.09 -16.18 -26.44
CA HIS A 187 0.41 -15.65 -27.72
C HIS A 187 1.84 -16.13 -28.08
N THR A 188 2.52 -16.77 -27.13
CA THR A 188 3.91 -17.22 -27.26
C THR A 188 4.02 -18.63 -27.84
N ASP A 189 5.19 -18.97 -28.39
CA ASP A 189 5.53 -20.36 -28.71
C ASP A 189 5.82 -21.15 -27.43
N GLY A 190 4.77 -21.75 -26.84
CA GLY A 190 4.91 -22.64 -25.70
C GLY A 190 5.52 -21.98 -24.46
N LYS A 191 5.15 -20.72 -24.17
CA LYS A 191 5.60 -19.93 -23.02
C LYS A 191 7.07 -19.49 -23.12
N ARG A 192 7.62 -19.51 -24.34
CA ARG A 192 8.91 -18.88 -24.65
C ARG A 192 8.69 -17.41 -24.96
N TYR A 193 9.06 -16.56 -24.02
CA TYR A 193 9.21 -15.12 -24.28
C TYR A 193 10.37 -14.89 -25.25
N VAL A 194 10.37 -13.74 -25.93
CA VAL A 194 11.38 -13.37 -26.93
C VAL A 194 12.82 -13.57 -26.42
N CYS A 195 13.58 -14.40 -27.15
CA CYS A 195 15.04 -14.52 -27.10
C CYS A 195 15.63 -13.85 -28.34
#